data_AF-A0A955H861-F1
#
_entry.id   AF-A0A955H861-F1
#
_cell.length_a   1.000
_cell.length_b   1.000
_cell.length_c   1.000
_cell.angle_alpha   90.00
_cell.angle_beta   90.00
_cell.angle_gamma   90.00
#
_symmetry.space_group_name_H-M   'P 1'
#
loop_
_entity.id
_entity.type
_entity.pdbx_description
1 polymer ?
#
loop_
_entity_poly.entity_id
_entity_poly.type
_entity_poly.pdbx_seq_one_letter_code
_entity_poly.pdbx_strand_id
1 'polypeptide(L)'
;MHIRLFVAFLIGLMLPQLLLVTAPSVFAESEIERLRNEIDSRSNRLSEIEAEIAAYEGQLKEVGAEKKTLQGAINQLELERKKVNAEISKTENLITSTDLEINKLVLEINRTQSDIDDTEAAIGSIIRSEYKASEDSLVELLLRHDHLSEFWSAYEAHENVRDTMAAKVAELDIFKNLLEEQRTDNESKRTELSSLRNQYVDQNTVLVNNKQEQANLLEVTKNEERNYQQLLASKEAARDQIIKEMRDFESQLQFILDPNTIPNPGTRVFDWPLDNII
;
A
#
# COMPACT_ATOMS: atom_id res chain seq x y z
N MET A 1 -55.47 104.87 -35.85
CA MET A 1 -56.05 104.38 -34.59
C MET A 1 -56.50 102.93 -34.85
N HIS A 2 -55.56 102.00 -34.70
CA HIS A 2 -55.64 100.86 -33.76
C HIS A 2 -56.39 99.64 -34.36
N ILE A 3 -55.67 98.57 -34.74
CA ILE A 3 -55.28 97.40 -33.88
C ILE A 3 -56.49 96.45 -33.73
N ARG A 4 -56.47 95.12 -33.91
CA ARG A 4 -55.47 94.03 -33.99
C ARG A 4 -56.22 92.74 -34.40
N LEU A 5 -55.52 91.80 -35.04
CA LEU A 5 -55.61 90.30 -34.95
C LEU A 5 -55.00 89.75 -36.24
N PHE A 6 -53.69 89.48 -36.38
CA PHE A 6 -52.84 88.46 -35.77
C PHE A 6 -53.33 87.01 -35.99
N VAL A 7 -52.42 86.18 -36.51
CA VAL A 7 -52.36 84.70 -36.60
C VAL A 7 -52.77 84.04 -37.92
N ALA A 8 -51.72 83.53 -38.61
CA ALA A 8 -51.62 82.43 -39.60
C ALA A 8 -50.88 82.90 -40.86
N PHE A 9 -49.57 83.15 -40.86
CA PHE A 9 -48.43 82.30 -40.44
C PHE A 9 -48.42 80.92 -41.13
N LEU A 10 -47.72 80.89 -42.27
CA LEU A 10 -46.60 79.97 -42.51
C LEU A 10 -46.93 78.50 -42.85
N ILE A 11 -47.55 78.25 -44.00
CA ILE A 11 -47.42 76.96 -44.72
C ILE A 11 -47.47 77.26 -46.23
N GLY A 12 -46.44 76.83 -46.96
CA GLY A 12 -46.40 76.94 -48.43
C GLY A 12 -45.06 77.36 -49.01
N LEU A 13 -43.97 77.11 -48.29
CA LEU A 13 -42.60 77.25 -48.77
C LEU A 13 -42.13 75.88 -49.27
N MET A 14 -41.55 75.86 -50.48
CA MET A 14 -40.61 74.87 -51.05
C MET A 14 -41.09 73.62 -51.82
N LEU A 15 -40.43 73.48 -52.99
CA LEU A 15 -40.06 72.27 -53.78
C LEU A 15 -41.06 71.71 -54.81
N PRO A 16 -40.54 71.39 -56.02
CA PRO A 16 -40.09 70.02 -56.23
C PRO A 16 -38.70 69.93 -56.91
N GLN A 17 -37.82 69.12 -56.31
CA GLN A 17 -36.63 68.58 -56.96
C GLN A 17 -36.50 67.09 -56.64
N LEU A 18 -36.15 66.33 -57.69
CA LEU A 18 -35.31 65.14 -57.68
C LEU A 18 -35.87 63.88 -56.99
N LEU A 19 -36.54 63.04 -57.78
CA LEU A 19 -36.61 61.59 -57.55
C LEU A 19 -35.36 60.95 -58.19
N LEU A 20 -34.35 60.66 -57.37
CA LEU A 20 -33.32 59.68 -57.68
C LEU A 20 -33.45 58.56 -56.65
N VAL A 21 -33.97 57.42 -57.10
CA VAL A 21 -34.09 56.20 -56.31
C VAL A 21 -32.68 55.63 -56.11
N THR A 22 -32.13 55.78 -54.91
CA THR A 22 -30.98 55.00 -54.46
C THR A 22 -31.50 53.72 -53.78
N ALA A 23 -31.05 52.56 -54.28
CA ALA A 23 -31.31 51.27 -53.65
C ALA A 23 -30.55 51.17 -52.31
N PRO A 24 -31.08 50.47 -51.30
CA PRO A 24 -30.43 50.38 -49.99
C PRO A 24 -29.28 49.37 -50.01
N SER A 25 -28.04 49.84 -50.01
CA SER A 25 -26.82 49.05 -49.76
C SER A 25 -26.50 48.89 -48.26
N VAL A 26 -27.40 49.31 -47.37
CA VAL A 26 -27.14 49.44 -45.92
C VAL A 26 -27.24 48.10 -45.15
N PHE A 27 -27.81 47.04 -45.74
CA PHE A 27 -28.01 45.75 -45.06
C PHE A 27 -26.83 44.77 -45.13
N ALA A 28 -25.93 44.91 -46.13
CA ALA A 28 -24.80 44.00 -46.29
C ALA A 28 -23.63 44.33 -45.33
N GLU A 29 -23.42 45.60 -45.03
CA GLU A 29 -22.32 46.07 -44.17
C GLU A 29 -22.54 45.69 -42.69
N SER A 30 -23.79 45.69 -42.20
CA SER A 30 -24.10 45.26 -40.83
C SER A 30 -23.96 43.76 -40.61
N GLU A 31 -24.19 42.94 -41.64
CA GLU A 31 -24.09 41.48 -41.55
C GLU A 31 -22.64 41.00 -41.58
N ILE A 32 -21.77 41.68 -42.36
CA ILE A 32 -20.33 41.46 -42.37
C ILE A 32 -19.72 41.81 -41.01
N GLU A 33 -20.08 42.96 -40.43
CA GLU A 33 -19.62 43.39 -39.10
C GLU A 33 -20.08 42.39 -38.02
N ARG A 34 -21.31 41.88 -38.12
CA ARG A 34 -21.84 40.87 -37.20
C ARG A 34 -21.06 39.56 -37.25
N LEU A 35 -20.82 39.02 -38.46
CA LEU A 35 -20.07 37.76 -38.63
C LEU A 35 -18.62 37.89 -38.16
N ARG A 36 -17.97 39.04 -38.37
CA ARG A 36 -16.62 39.31 -37.84
C ARG A 36 -16.60 39.30 -36.31
N ASN A 37 -17.56 39.96 -35.67
CA ASN A 37 -17.66 39.97 -34.21
C ASN A 37 -17.92 38.57 -33.63
N GLU A 38 -18.72 37.73 -34.29
CA GLU A 38 -18.92 36.33 -33.89
C GLU A 38 -17.65 35.50 -34.03
N ILE A 39 -16.89 35.67 -35.13
CA ILE A 39 -15.58 35.01 -35.32
C ILE A 39 -14.60 35.43 -34.23
N ASP A 40 -14.48 36.73 -33.93
CA ASP A 40 -13.59 37.22 -32.89
C ASP A 40 -14.00 36.70 -31.49
N SER A 41 -15.30 36.67 -31.20
CA SER A 41 -15.81 36.08 -29.95
C SER A 41 -15.49 34.59 -29.83
N ARG A 42 -15.68 33.83 -30.90
CA ARG A 42 -15.36 32.40 -30.96
C ARG A 42 -13.86 32.14 -30.89
N SER A 43 -13.04 32.99 -31.50
CA SER A 43 -11.58 32.94 -31.42
C SER A 43 -11.08 33.15 -29.98
N ASN A 44 -11.62 34.14 -29.28
CA ASN A 44 -11.31 34.36 -27.86
C ASN A 44 -11.71 33.15 -27.01
N ARG A 45 -12.90 32.60 -27.24
CA ARG A 45 -13.37 31.40 -26.53
C ARG A 45 -12.53 30.16 -26.84
N LEU A 46 -12.04 30.04 -28.08
CA LEU A 46 -11.13 28.97 -28.50
C LEU A 46 -9.83 29.04 -27.71
N SER A 47 -9.22 30.24 -27.62
CA SER A 47 -8.00 30.47 -26.85
C SER A 47 -8.17 30.11 -25.35
N GLU A 48 -9.31 30.48 -24.76
CA GLU A 48 -9.64 30.08 -23.38
C GLU A 48 -9.72 28.56 -23.22
N ILE A 49 -10.42 27.87 -24.13
CA ILE A 49 -10.56 26.41 -24.08
C ILE A 49 -9.24 25.70 -24.32
N GLU A 50 -8.38 26.20 -25.22
CA GLU A 50 -7.05 25.65 -25.44
C GLU A 50 -6.16 25.79 -24.19
N ALA A 51 -6.26 26.93 -23.49
CA ALA A 51 -5.58 27.12 -22.21
C ALA A 51 -6.10 26.15 -21.14
N GLU A 52 -7.41 25.93 -21.06
CA GLU A 52 -8.02 24.96 -20.14
C GLU A 52 -7.60 23.52 -20.47
N ILE A 53 -7.56 23.14 -21.76
CA ILE A 53 -7.08 21.82 -22.23
C ILE A 53 -5.63 21.60 -21.79
N ALA A 54 -4.73 22.56 -22.06
CA ALA A 54 -3.33 22.45 -21.66
C ALA A 54 -3.17 22.33 -20.14
N ALA A 55 -4.01 23.01 -19.36
CA ALA A 55 -4.03 22.89 -17.90
C ALA A 55 -4.45 21.48 -17.46
N TYR A 56 -5.52 20.91 -18.04
CA TYR A 56 -5.97 19.55 -17.73
C TYR A 56 -4.97 18.46 -18.16
N GLU A 57 -4.31 18.62 -19.31
CA GLU A 57 -3.21 17.73 -19.73
C GLU A 57 -2.04 17.75 -18.73
N GLY A 58 -1.70 18.94 -18.22
CA GLY A 58 -0.72 19.13 -17.16
C GLY A 58 -1.10 18.38 -15.88
N GLN A 59 -2.34 18.57 -15.41
CA GLN A 59 -2.87 17.88 -14.23
C GLN A 59 -2.89 16.36 -14.40
N LEU A 60 -3.27 15.85 -15.58
CA LEU A 60 -3.24 14.41 -15.87
C LEU A 60 -1.84 13.81 -15.79
N LYS A 61 -0.83 14.56 -16.24
CA LYS A 61 0.57 14.12 -16.12
C LYS A 61 1.02 14.04 -14.68
N GLU A 62 0.62 15.01 -13.84
CA GLU A 62 0.91 15.03 -12.41
C GLU A 62 0.25 13.85 -11.69
N VAL A 63 -1.06 13.68 -11.86
CA VAL A 63 -1.84 12.56 -11.29
C VAL A 63 -1.30 11.20 -11.76
N GLY A 64 -0.91 11.10 -13.03
CA GLY A 64 -0.28 9.88 -13.57
C GLY A 64 1.06 9.55 -12.90
N ALA A 65 1.87 10.56 -12.59
CA ALA A 65 3.14 10.40 -11.86
C ALA A 65 2.92 10.04 -10.39
N GLU A 66 1.94 10.66 -9.74
CA GLU A 66 1.53 10.35 -8.36
C GLU A 66 1.08 8.89 -8.25
N LYS A 67 0.18 8.45 -9.14
CA LYS A 67 -0.29 7.05 -9.23
C LYS A 67 0.87 6.05 -9.31
N LYS A 68 1.88 6.33 -10.13
CA LYS A 68 3.07 5.48 -10.28
C LYS A 68 3.89 5.44 -8.99
N THR A 69 4.02 6.58 -8.32
CA THR A 69 4.75 6.71 -7.05
C THR A 69 4.04 5.94 -5.94
N LEU A 70 2.73 6.12 -5.79
CA LEU A 70 1.88 5.40 -4.84
C LEU A 70 1.94 3.88 -5.06
N GLN A 71 1.85 3.44 -6.32
CA GLN A 71 1.97 2.02 -6.65
C GLN A 71 3.37 1.47 -6.30
N GLY A 72 4.42 2.26 -6.52
CA GLY A 72 5.79 1.93 -6.11
C GLY A 72 5.90 1.77 -4.58
N ALA A 73 5.37 2.72 -3.82
CA ALA A 73 5.34 2.68 -2.37
C ALA A 73 4.58 1.45 -1.83
N ILE A 74 3.41 1.13 -2.40
CA ILE A 74 2.65 -0.07 -2.05
C ILE A 74 3.46 -1.35 -2.29
N ASN A 75 4.16 -1.43 -3.42
CA ASN A 75 4.99 -2.60 -3.75
C ASN A 75 6.16 -2.73 -2.78
N GLN A 76 6.79 -1.62 -2.39
CA GLN A 76 7.84 -1.61 -1.38
C GLN A 76 7.33 -2.08 -0.01
N LEU A 77 6.20 -1.52 0.45
CA LEU A 77 5.56 -1.93 1.71
C LEU A 77 5.19 -3.41 1.69
N GLU A 78 4.75 -3.95 0.55
CA GLU A 78 4.48 -5.38 0.40
C GLU A 78 5.74 -6.24 0.55
N LEU A 79 6.86 -5.82 -0.03
CA LEU A 79 8.14 -6.53 0.10
C LEU A 79 8.64 -6.49 1.55
N GLU A 80 8.58 -5.33 2.20
CA GLU A 80 8.93 -5.18 3.62
C GLU A 80 8.06 -6.07 4.50
N ARG A 81 6.75 -6.11 4.23
CA ARG A 81 5.81 -6.99 4.95
C ARG A 81 6.15 -8.47 4.77
N LYS A 82 6.51 -8.91 3.57
CA LYS A 82 6.94 -10.29 3.33
C LYS A 82 8.22 -10.62 4.11
N LYS A 83 9.17 -9.69 4.16
CA LYS A 83 10.39 -9.83 4.96
C LYS A 83 10.06 -9.97 6.44
N VAL A 84 9.24 -9.08 6.99
CA VAL A 84 8.84 -9.14 8.41
C VAL A 84 8.11 -10.44 8.73
N ASN A 85 7.20 -10.91 7.87
CA ASN A 85 6.53 -12.20 8.07
C ASN A 85 7.49 -13.39 8.05
N ALA A 86 8.55 -13.34 7.23
CA ALA A 86 9.59 -14.36 7.24
C ALA A 86 10.39 -14.33 8.56
N GLU A 87 10.70 -13.15 9.10
CA GLU A 87 11.35 -13.03 10.41
C GLU A 87 10.45 -13.49 11.56
N ILE A 88 9.14 -13.22 11.51
CA ILE A 88 8.15 -13.78 12.45
C ILE A 88 8.21 -15.30 12.42
N SER A 89 8.08 -15.90 11.22
CA SER A 89 8.06 -17.35 11.05
C SER A 89 9.36 -18.00 11.54
N LYS A 90 10.50 -17.37 11.23
CA LYS A 90 11.82 -17.81 11.71
C LYS A 90 11.90 -17.74 13.24
N THR A 91 11.43 -16.66 13.84
CA THR A 91 11.44 -16.48 15.29
C THR A 91 10.53 -17.49 15.98
N GLU A 92 9.35 -17.79 15.42
CA GLU A 92 8.43 -18.82 15.93
C GLU A 92 9.06 -20.23 15.87
N ASN A 93 9.80 -20.55 14.81
CA ASN A 93 10.55 -21.80 14.73
C ASN A 93 11.66 -21.87 15.79
N LEU A 94 12.37 -20.76 16.03
CA LEU A 94 13.37 -20.70 17.10
C LEU A 94 12.75 -20.89 18.48
N ILE A 95 11.60 -20.25 18.76
CA ILE A 95 10.85 -20.46 20.01
C ILE A 95 10.48 -21.93 20.16
N THR A 96 9.94 -22.55 19.11
CA THR A 96 9.56 -23.97 19.13
C THR A 96 10.77 -24.87 19.40
N SER A 97 11.90 -24.59 18.76
CA SER A 97 13.14 -25.33 19.00
C SER A 97 13.63 -25.18 20.45
N THR A 98 13.59 -23.97 21.00
CA THR A 98 13.98 -23.71 22.39
C THR A 98 13.00 -24.37 23.37
N ASP A 99 11.69 -24.38 23.08
CA ASP A 99 10.70 -25.10 23.89
C ASP A 99 10.98 -26.61 23.93
N LEU A 100 11.37 -27.21 22.80
CA LEU A 100 11.78 -28.62 22.75
C LEU A 100 13.05 -28.89 23.57
N GLU A 101 14.01 -27.97 23.54
CA GLU A 101 15.24 -28.06 24.32
C GLU A 101 14.96 -27.95 25.83
N ILE A 102 14.11 -27.00 26.24
CA ILE A 102 13.64 -26.87 27.63
C ILE A 102 12.95 -28.17 28.08
N ASN A 103 12.05 -28.73 27.27
CA ASN A 103 11.37 -29.98 27.60
C ASN A 103 12.34 -31.15 27.75
N LYS A 104 13.36 -31.23 26.89
CA LYS A 104 14.43 -32.22 27.01
C LYS A 104 15.18 -32.06 28.35
N LEU A 105 15.58 -30.84 28.69
CA LEU A 105 16.26 -30.53 29.95
C LEU A 105 15.40 -30.90 31.16
N VAL A 106 14.09 -30.61 31.14
CA VAL A 106 13.15 -31.02 32.20
C VAL A 106 13.13 -32.54 32.39
N LEU A 107 13.10 -33.31 31.29
CA LEU A 107 13.13 -34.77 31.36
C LEU A 107 14.47 -35.29 31.93
N GLU A 108 15.60 -34.69 31.54
CA GLU A 108 16.93 -35.04 32.04
C GLU A 108 17.10 -34.70 33.53
N ILE A 109 16.59 -33.54 33.97
CA ILE A 109 16.56 -33.15 35.38
C ILE A 109 15.73 -34.15 36.20
N ASN A 110 14.52 -34.49 35.73
CA ASN A 110 13.64 -35.43 36.44
C ASN A 110 14.26 -36.82 36.55
N ARG A 111 14.92 -37.30 35.48
CA ARG A 111 15.66 -38.56 35.51
C ARG A 111 16.82 -38.50 36.50
N THR A 112 17.61 -37.44 36.47
CA THR A 112 18.75 -37.26 37.38
C THR A 112 18.29 -37.21 38.84
N GLN A 113 17.15 -36.55 39.13
CA GLN A 113 16.54 -36.57 40.45
C GLN A 113 16.13 -37.98 40.88
N SER A 114 15.50 -38.76 40.00
CA SER A 114 15.15 -40.15 40.29
C SER A 114 16.39 -41.00 40.58
N ASP A 115 17.46 -40.83 39.81
CA ASP A 115 18.72 -41.56 40.01
C ASP A 115 19.36 -41.19 41.38
N ILE A 116 19.25 -39.92 41.81
CA ILE A 116 19.65 -39.47 43.15
C ILE A 116 18.80 -40.16 44.22
N ASP A 117 17.48 -40.07 44.13
CA ASP A 117 16.54 -40.61 45.13
C ASP A 117 16.73 -42.14 45.30
N ASP A 118 16.90 -42.86 44.19
CA ASP A 118 17.12 -44.30 44.19
C ASP A 118 18.48 -44.67 44.83
N THR A 119 19.52 -43.87 44.56
CA THR A 119 20.86 -44.09 45.13
C THR A 119 20.87 -43.78 46.63
N GLU A 120 20.23 -42.69 47.07
CA GLU A 120 20.08 -42.36 48.48
C GLU A 120 19.28 -43.43 49.24
N ALA A 121 18.20 -43.94 48.64
CA ALA A 121 17.43 -45.04 49.21
C ALA A 121 18.26 -46.32 49.36
N ALA A 122 19.13 -46.63 48.39
CA ALA A 122 20.06 -47.75 48.44
C ALA A 122 21.09 -47.59 49.57
N ILE A 123 21.72 -46.42 49.67
CA ILE A 123 22.64 -46.07 50.78
C ILE A 123 21.94 -46.23 52.13
N GLY A 124 20.73 -45.68 52.27
CA GLY A 124 19.93 -45.80 53.49
C GLY A 124 19.58 -47.25 53.84
N SER A 125 19.36 -48.10 52.83
CA SER A 125 19.12 -49.54 53.03
C SER A 125 20.36 -50.27 53.53
N ILE A 126 21.54 -49.94 53.00
CA ILE A 126 22.83 -50.49 53.46
C ILE A 126 23.04 -50.11 54.94
N ILE A 127 22.93 -48.82 55.28
CA ILE A 127 23.10 -48.33 56.66
C ILE A 127 22.13 -49.00 57.64
N ARG A 128 20.85 -49.15 57.26
CA ARG A 128 19.86 -49.86 58.11
C ARG A 128 20.18 -51.34 58.28
N SER A 129 20.72 -51.99 57.25
CA SER A 129 21.10 -53.40 57.30
C SER A 129 22.31 -53.61 58.20
N GLU A 130 23.30 -52.72 58.11
CA GLU A 130 24.46 -52.67 59.02
C GLU A 130 24.02 -52.44 60.47
N TYR A 131 23.11 -51.50 60.72
CA TYR A 131 22.60 -51.25 62.07
C TYR A 131 21.88 -52.48 62.66
N LYS A 132 21.04 -53.17 61.88
CA LYS A 132 20.38 -54.41 62.33
C LYS A 132 21.38 -55.54 62.58
N ALA A 133 22.41 -55.64 61.75
CA ALA A 133 23.49 -56.60 61.95
C ALA A 133 24.35 -56.28 63.18
N SER A 134 24.39 -55.02 63.63
CA SER A 134 25.09 -54.59 64.85
C SER A 134 24.37 -54.91 66.16
N GLU A 135 23.13 -55.43 66.11
CA GLU A 135 22.48 -56.06 67.27
C GLU A 135 23.17 -57.38 67.65
N ASP A 136 23.83 -58.06 66.69
CA ASP A 136 24.80 -59.12 66.96
C ASP A 136 26.13 -58.47 67.39
N SER A 137 26.79 -59.04 68.40
CA SER A 137 28.12 -58.56 68.82
C SER A 137 29.10 -58.62 67.64
N LEU A 138 29.97 -57.62 67.47
CA LEU A 138 31.10 -57.66 66.51
C LEU A 138 31.91 -58.97 66.63
N VAL A 139 31.96 -59.55 67.83
CA VAL A 139 32.59 -60.86 68.11
C VAL A 139 31.77 -62.01 67.54
N GLU A 140 30.44 -61.95 67.61
CA GLU A 140 29.53 -62.97 67.07
C GLU A 140 29.52 -62.95 65.54
N LEU A 141 29.52 -61.76 64.94
CA LEU A 141 29.64 -61.58 63.49
C LEU A 141 31.01 -62.06 62.97
N LEU A 142 32.08 -61.80 63.73
CA LEU A 142 33.42 -62.33 63.43
C LEU A 142 33.46 -63.86 63.48
N LEU A 143 32.85 -64.48 64.49
CA LEU A 143 32.80 -65.93 64.66
C LEU A 143 31.94 -66.64 63.61
N ARG A 144 31.13 -65.90 62.86
CA ARG A 144 30.32 -66.41 61.73
C ARG A 144 31.13 -66.66 60.47
N HIS A 145 32.34 -66.12 60.39
CA HIS A 145 33.27 -66.31 59.28
C HIS A 145 34.39 -67.28 59.69
N ASP A 146 34.80 -68.16 58.78
CA ASP A 146 35.84 -69.17 59.05
C ASP A 146 37.23 -68.52 59.23
N HIS A 147 37.43 -67.32 58.64
CA HIS A 147 38.68 -66.57 58.69
C HIS A 147 38.44 -65.07 58.93
N LEU A 148 39.28 -64.45 59.78
CA LEU A 148 39.26 -63.00 60.08
C LEU A 148 39.38 -62.13 58.81
N SER A 149 40.09 -62.61 57.79
CA SER A 149 40.23 -61.93 56.50
C SER A 149 38.92 -61.79 55.75
N GLU A 150 38.03 -62.78 55.83
CA GLU A 150 36.74 -62.76 55.12
C GLU A 150 35.79 -61.73 55.72
N PHE A 151 35.78 -61.63 57.06
CA PHE A 151 35.04 -60.59 57.76
C PHE A 151 35.51 -59.17 57.37
N TRP A 152 36.83 -58.92 57.42
CA TRP A 152 37.37 -57.60 57.06
C TRP A 152 37.11 -57.23 55.60
N SER A 153 37.25 -58.18 54.67
CA SER A 153 36.95 -57.93 53.26
C SER A 153 35.47 -57.62 53.03
N ALA A 154 34.55 -58.27 53.74
CA ALA A 154 33.13 -57.98 53.64
C ALA A 154 32.79 -56.58 54.19
N TYR A 155 33.34 -56.21 55.35
CA TYR A 155 33.16 -54.89 55.96
C TYR A 155 33.71 -53.77 55.06
N GLU A 156 34.93 -53.94 54.56
CA GLU A 156 35.56 -52.98 53.65
C GLU A 156 34.79 -52.85 52.33
N ALA A 157 34.22 -53.94 51.81
CA ALA A 157 33.37 -53.90 50.62
C ALA A 157 32.09 -53.07 50.85
N HIS A 158 31.46 -53.20 52.02
CA HIS A 158 30.26 -52.41 52.38
C HIS A 158 30.56 -50.92 52.49
N GLU A 159 31.64 -50.55 53.19
CA GLU A 159 32.09 -49.17 53.33
C GLU A 159 32.42 -48.56 51.96
N ASN A 160 33.16 -49.27 51.12
CA ASN A 160 33.53 -48.82 49.78
C ASN A 160 32.30 -48.61 48.88
N VAL A 161 31.30 -49.49 48.94
CA VAL A 161 30.05 -49.33 48.17
C VAL A 161 29.31 -48.09 48.63
N ARG A 162 29.16 -47.89 49.95
CA ARG A 162 28.49 -46.73 50.52
C ARG A 162 29.17 -45.42 50.11
N ASP A 163 30.49 -45.35 50.26
CA ASP A 163 31.26 -44.15 49.94
C ASP A 163 31.25 -43.85 48.44
N THR A 164 31.32 -44.88 47.59
CA THR A 164 31.18 -44.73 46.13
C THR A 164 29.80 -44.23 45.73
N MET A 165 28.73 -44.76 46.35
CA MET A 165 27.37 -44.30 46.11
C MET A 165 27.16 -42.86 46.58
N ALA A 166 27.69 -42.49 47.76
CA ALA A 166 27.62 -41.12 48.26
C ALA A 166 28.36 -40.13 47.35
N ALA A 167 29.55 -40.49 46.86
CA ALA A 167 30.27 -39.71 45.86
C ALA A 167 29.46 -39.58 44.56
N LYS A 168 28.76 -40.65 44.14
CA LYS A 168 27.90 -40.62 42.96
C LYS A 168 26.70 -39.69 43.12
N VAL A 169 26.05 -39.67 44.28
CA VAL A 169 24.97 -38.73 44.59
C VAL A 169 25.47 -37.29 44.48
N ALA A 170 26.64 -36.98 45.06
CA ALA A 170 27.23 -35.65 44.95
C ALA A 170 27.52 -35.24 43.50
N GLU A 171 28.02 -36.17 42.67
CA GLU A 171 28.22 -35.93 41.23
C GLU A 171 26.90 -35.66 40.50
N LEU A 172 25.86 -36.45 40.79
CA LEU A 172 24.54 -36.28 40.17
C LEU A 172 23.87 -34.96 40.59
N ASP A 173 24.04 -34.53 41.84
CA ASP A 173 23.52 -33.24 42.31
C ASP A 173 24.19 -32.06 41.57
N ILE A 174 25.51 -32.10 41.41
CA ILE A 174 26.25 -31.11 40.60
C ILE A 174 25.73 -31.12 39.16
N PHE A 175 25.55 -32.29 38.57
CA PHE A 175 25.03 -32.42 37.20
C PHE A 175 23.60 -31.89 37.07
N LYS A 176 22.73 -32.17 38.03
CA LYS A 176 21.36 -31.65 38.09
C LYS A 176 21.36 -30.11 38.14
N ASN A 177 22.19 -29.52 39.00
CA ASN A 177 22.30 -28.07 39.11
C ASN A 177 22.75 -27.43 37.78
N LEU A 178 23.68 -28.06 37.05
CA LEU A 178 24.10 -27.61 35.72
C LEU A 178 22.94 -27.66 34.69
N LEU A 179 22.12 -28.72 34.72
CA LEU A 179 20.95 -28.82 33.85
C LEU A 179 19.90 -27.76 34.19
N GLU A 180 19.70 -27.45 35.48
CA GLU A 180 18.78 -26.38 35.93
C GLU A 180 19.25 -24.99 35.49
N GLU A 181 20.56 -24.72 35.52
CA GLU A 181 21.16 -23.50 34.96
C GLU A 181 20.89 -23.40 33.46
N GLN A 182 21.18 -24.46 32.69
CA GLN A 182 20.90 -24.51 31.25
C GLN A 182 19.41 -24.32 30.91
N ARG A 183 18.52 -24.87 31.74
CA ARG A 183 17.07 -24.68 31.59
C ARG A 183 16.69 -23.23 31.76
N THR A 184 17.23 -22.57 32.79
CA THR A 184 16.98 -21.17 33.12
C THR A 184 17.48 -20.23 32.00
N ASP A 185 18.66 -20.52 31.44
CA ASP A 185 19.19 -19.79 30.29
C ASP A 185 18.28 -19.92 29.06
N ASN A 186 17.81 -21.12 28.77
CA ASN A 186 16.89 -21.36 27.67
C ASN A 186 15.52 -20.72 27.88
N GLU A 187 14.98 -20.71 29.10
CA GLU A 187 13.75 -19.99 29.46
C GLU A 187 13.90 -18.47 29.25
N SER A 188 15.06 -17.91 29.61
CA SER A 188 15.39 -16.51 29.38
C SER A 188 15.45 -16.19 27.87
N LYS A 189 16.18 -17.01 27.11
CA LYS A 189 16.27 -16.89 25.65
C LYS A 189 14.91 -17.02 24.96
N ARG A 190 14.05 -17.95 25.41
CA ARG A 190 12.68 -18.10 24.93
C ARG A 190 11.87 -16.80 25.14
N THR A 191 12.02 -16.17 26.30
CA THR A 191 11.34 -14.92 26.63
C THR A 191 11.80 -13.78 25.72
N GLU A 192 13.10 -13.66 25.47
CA GLU A 192 13.66 -12.69 24.52
C GLU A 192 13.11 -12.91 23.10
N LEU A 193 13.10 -14.16 22.62
CA LEU A 193 12.55 -14.50 21.31
C LEU A 193 11.05 -14.17 21.21
N SER A 194 10.28 -14.42 22.27
CA SER A 194 8.86 -14.05 22.31
C SER A 194 8.66 -12.54 22.25
N SER A 195 9.50 -11.76 22.92
CA SER A 195 9.49 -10.30 22.85
C SER A 195 9.80 -9.82 21.44
N LEU A 196 10.87 -10.36 20.82
CA LEU A 196 11.26 -10.05 19.45
C LEU A 196 10.16 -10.39 18.44
N ARG A 197 9.51 -11.54 18.59
CA ARG A 197 8.36 -11.94 17.76
C ARG A 197 7.23 -10.92 17.86
N ASN A 198 6.90 -10.45 19.05
CA ASN A 198 5.85 -9.44 19.25
C ASN A 198 6.23 -8.11 18.60
N GLN A 199 7.48 -7.68 18.69
CA GLN A 199 7.97 -6.49 17.98
C GLN A 199 7.77 -6.60 16.46
N TYR A 200 8.06 -7.76 15.87
CA TYR A 200 7.82 -7.97 14.44
C TYR A 200 6.33 -7.99 14.08
N VAL A 201 5.46 -8.55 14.95
CA VAL A 201 4.01 -8.51 14.76
C VAL A 201 3.48 -7.06 14.79
N ASP A 202 3.97 -6.25 15.71
CA ASP A 202 3.62 -4.82 15.79
C ASP A 202 4.11 -4.07 14.54
N GLN A 203 5.35 -4.32 14.12
CA GLN A 203 5.90 -3.76 12.88
C GLN A 203 5.05 -4.15 11.66
N ASN A 204 4.65 -5.42 11.56
CA ASN A 204 3.81 -5.91 10.48
C ASN A 204 2.44 -5.22 10.48
N THR A 205 1.87 -4.95 11.65
CA THR A 205 0.60 -4.22 11.79
C THR A 205 0.71 -2.80 11.24
N VAL A 206 1.78 -2.08 11.56
CA VAL A 206 2.05 -0.74 11.01
C VAL A 206 2.18 -0.79 9.48
N LEU A 207 2.92 -1.77 8.95
CA LEU A 207 3.08 -1.93 7.50
C LEU A 207 1.76 -2.23 6.79
N VAL A 208 0.89 -3.04 7.39
CA VAL A 208 -0.46 -3.33 6.86
C VAL A 208 -1.31 -2.07 6.81
N ASN A 209 -1.31 -1.28 7.89
CA ASN A 209 -2.07 -0.03 7.95
C ASN A 209 -1.57 0.99 6.92
N ASN A 210 -0.25 1.21 6.85
CA ASN A 210 0.35 2.12 5.87
C ASN A 210 0.03 1.68 4.44
N LYS A 211 0.10 0.38 4.15
CA LYS A 211 -0.26 -0.14 2.82
C LYS A 211 -1.72 0.14 2.49
N GLN A 212 -2.63 -0.04 3.45
CA GLN A 212 -4.05 0.23 3.25
C GLN A 212 -4.30 1.71 2.97
N GLU A 213 -3.66 2.61 3.71
CA GLU A 213 -3.76 4.06 3.50
C GLU A 213 -3.28 4.46 2.09
N GLN A 214 -2.12 3.94 1.68
CA GLN A 214 -1.58 4.18 0.33
C GLN A 214 -2.49 3.60 -0.76
N ALA A 215 -3.10 2.44 -0.53
CA ALA A 215 -4.05 1.84 -1.45
C ALA A 215 -5.33 2.68 -1.59
N ASN A 216 -5.83 3.24 -0.49
CA ASN A 216 -6.98 4.15 -0.51
C ASN A 216 -6.66 5.44 -1.27
N LEU A 217 -5.49 6.04 -1.02
CA LEU A 217 -5.05 7.23 -1.73
C LEU A 217 -4.91 6.96 -3.24
N LEU A 218 -4.32 5.82 -3.60
CA LEU A 218 -4.22 5.38 -5.00
C LEU A 218 -5.59 5.25 -5.68
N GLU A 219 -6.62 4.79 -4.96
CA GLU A 219 -7.98 4.71 -5.47
C GLU A 219 -8.58 6.10 -5.72
N VAL A 220 -8.39 7.03 -4.79
CA VAL A 220 -8.80 8.44 -4.95
C VAL A 220 -8.13 9.06 -6.18
N THR A 221 -6.80 8.95 -6.29
CA THR A 221 -6.01 9.47 -7.43
C THR A 221 -6.48 8.87 -8.76
N LYS A 222 -6.84 7.58 -8.81
CA LYS A 222 -7.41 6.93 -10.02
C LYS A 222 -8.77 7.50 -10.41
N ASN A 223 -9.59 7.85 -9.43
CA ASN A 223 -10.89 8.46 -9.68
C ASN A 223 -10.74 9.90 -10.18
N GLU A 224 -9.80 10.66 -9.63
CA GLU A 224 -9.43 12.00 -10.11
C GLU A 224 -8.90 11.98 -11.55
N GLU A 225 -8.00 11.04 -11.86
CA GLU A 225 -7.50 10.81 -13.22
C GLU A 225 -8.66 10.62 -14.21
N ARG A 226 -9.63 9.78 -13.86
CA ARG A 226 -10.81 9.52 -14.68
C ARG A 226 -11.66 10.78 -14.89
N ASN A 227 -11.84 11.57 -13.84
CA ASN A 227 -12.60 12.83 -13.92
C ASN A 227 -11.90 13.84 -14.83
N TYR A 228 -10.58 13.99 -14.71
CA TYR A 228 -9.80 14.87 -15.60
C TYR A 228 -9.81 14.39 -17.05
N GLN A 229 -9.73 13.08 -17.29
CA GLN A 229 -9.88 12.52 -18.65
C GLN A 229 -11.24 12.85 -19.26
N GLN A 230 -12.32 12.77 -18.48
CA GLN A 230 -13.67 13.13 -18.93
C GLN A 230 -13.82 14.62 -19.24
N LEU A 231 -13.28 15.47 -18.36
CA LEU A 231 -13.28 16.93 -18.56
C LEU A 231 -12.48 17.31 -19.81
N LEU A 232 -11.29 16.73 -19.98
CA LEU A 232 -10.45 16.94 -21.16
C LEU A 232 -11.21 16.59 -22.45
N ALA A 233 -11.81 15.40 -22.53
CA ALA A 233 -12.58 14.97 -23.68
C ALA A 233 -13.77 15.91 -23.98
N SER A 234 -14.44 16.41 -22.94
CA SER A 234 -15.52 17.40 -23.10
C SER A 234 -15.01 18.73 -23.64
N LYS A 235 -13.82 19.19 -23.23
CA LYS A 235 -13.21 20.44 -23.69
C LYS A 235 -12.69 20.32 -25.12
N GLU A 236 -12.09 19.19 -25.47
CA GLU A 236 -11.70 18.89 -26.86
C GLU A 236 -12.90 18.88 -27.80
N ALA A 237 -14.01 18.26 -27.40
CA ALA A 237 -15.25 18.29 -28.20
C ALA A 237 -15.79 19.72 -28.37
N ALA A 238 -15.73 20.54 -27.32
CA ALA A 238 -16.14 21.95 -27.39
C ALA A 238 -15.22 22.78 -28.30
N ARG A 239 -13.90 22.55 -28.23
CA ARG A 239 -12.89 23.15 -29.12
C ARG A 239 -13.22 22.83 -30.57
N ASP A 240 -13.43 21.55 -30.88
CA ASP A 240 -13.69 21.09 -32.25
C ASP A 240 -15.01 21.65 -32.81
N GLN A 241 -16.02 21.79 -31.95
CA GLN A 241 -17.29 22.44 -32.29
C GLN A 241 -17.10 23.94 -32.61
N ILE A 242 -16.32 24.66 -31.81
CA ILE A 242 -16.02 26.09 -32.07
C ILE A 242 -15.26 26.25 -33.39
N ILE A 243 -14.27 25.40 -33.66
CA ILE A 243 -13.51 25.42 -34.92
C ILE A 243 -14.44 25.17 -36.12
N LYS A 244 -15.42 24.29 -35.97
CA LYS A 244 -16.43 24.05 -37.00
C LYS A 244 -17.32 25.26 -37.23
N GLU A 245 -17.85 25.87 -36.16
CA GLU A 245 -18.68 27.08 -36.24
C GLU A 245 -17.93 28.26 -36.88
N MET A 246 -16.66 28.48 -36.49
CA MET A 246 -15.82 29.53 -37.09
C MET A 246 -15.65 29.34 -38.59
N ARG A 247 -15.37 28.11 -39.03
CA ARG A 247 -15.24 27.77 -40.46
C ARG A 247 -16.53 27.99 -41.24
N ASP A 248 -17.68 27.69 -40.63
CA ASP A 248 -18.99 27.92 -41.23
C ASP A 248 -19.26 29.44 -41.37
N PHE A 249 -18.89 30.25 -40.38
CA PHE A 249 -18.98 31.72 -40.45
C PHE A 249 -18.01 32.33 -41.47
N GLU A 250 -16.77 31.83 -41.54
CA GLU A 250 -15.78 32.24 -42.56
C GLU A 250 -16.29 31.95 -43.98
N SER A 251 -16.89 30.77 -44.18
CA SER A 251 -17.49 30.38 -45.47
C SER A 251 -18.66 31.30 -45.84
N GLN A 252 -19.50 31.69 -44.88
CA GLN A 252 -20.59 32.65 -45.09
C GLN A 252 -20.06 34.06 -45.42
N LEU A 253 -19.02 34.52 -44.71
CA LEU A 253 -18.34 35.78 -45.01
C LEU A 253 -17.73 35.79 -46.42
N GLN A 254 -17.07 34.70 -46.82
CA GLN A 254 -16.49 34.54 -48.15
C GLN A 254 -17.57 34.65 -49.25
N PHE A 255 -18.72 34.02 -49.04
CA PHE A 255 -19.86 34.08 -49.96
C PHE A 255 -20.43 35.50 -50.10
N ILE A 256 -20.53 36.26 -49.00
CA ILE A 256 -21.02 37.64 -49.00
C ILE A 256 -20.01 38.60 -49.67
N LEU A 257 -18.71 38.37 -49.47
CA LEU A 257 -17.63 39.22 -50.00
C LEU A 257 -17.31 38.96 -51.48
N ASP A 258 -17.44 37.72 -51.95
CA ASP A 258 -17.24 37.35 -53.36
C ASP A 258 -18.35 36.41 -53.88
N PRO A 259 -19.50 36.96 -54.32
CA PRO A 259 -20.64 36.18 -54.79
C PRO A 259 -20.38 35.36 -56.07
N ASN A 260 -19.26 35.60 -56.77
CA ASN A 260 -18.95 35.00 -58.07
C ASN A 260 -18.00 33.79 -58.00
N THR A 261 -17.62 33.34 -56.80
CA THR A 261 -16.70 32.20 -56.62
C THR A 261 -17.39 30.83 -56.61
N ILE A 262 -18.73 30.78 -56.53
CA ILE A 262 -19.52 29.58 -56.81
C ILE A 262 -20.13 29.76 -58.21
N PRO A 263 -19.90 28.83 -59.15
CA PRO A 263 -20.31 29.05 -60.51
C PRO A 263 -21.85 28.97 -60.61
N ASN A 264 -22.45 29.92 -61.34
CA ASN A 264 -23.90 30.05 -61.47
C ASN A 264 -24.57 28.72 -61.88
N PRO A 265 -25.80 28.43 -61.39
CA PRO A 265 -26.58 27.28 -61.86
C PRO A 265 -26.65 27.26 -63.39
N GLY A 266 -26.11 26.20 -64.02
CA GLY A 266 -25.95 26.09 -65.49
C GLY A 266 -24.51 26.16 -66.01
N THR A 267 -23.51 26.15 -65.11
CA THR A 267 -22.10 25.97 -65.49
C THR A 267 -21.75 24.48 -65.55
N ARG A 268 -20.98 24.10 -66.58
CA ARG A 268 -20.64 22.73 -67.03
C ARG A 268 -20.01 21.79 -65.99
N VAL A 269 -19.82 22.21 -64.76
CA VAL A 269 -19.26 21.38 -63.67
C VAL A 269 -20.32 20.44 -63.07
N PHE A 270 -21.61 20.69 -63.32
CA PHE A 270 -22.73 19.84 -62.89
C PHE A 270 -23.46 19.12 -64.03
N ASP A 271 -22.93 19.11 -65.26
CA ASP A 271 -23.48 18.31 -66.35
C ASP A 271 -23.14 16.83 -66.12
N TRP A 272 -24.07 16.14 -65.48
CA TRP A 272 -24.18 14.68 -65.49
C TRP A 272 -25.00 14.25 -66.70
N PRO A 273 -24.64 13.20 -67.47
CA PRO A 273 -23.52 12.27 -67.29
C PRO A 273 -22.33 12.58 -68.23
N LEU A 274 -21.16 12.03 -67.86
CA LEU A 274 -19.95 12.00 -68.70
C LEU A 274 -20.23 11.25 -70.01
N ASP A 275 -20.35 11.97 -71.11
CA ASP A 275 -20.24 11.37 -72.44
C ASP A 275 -18.76 10.99 -72.69
N ASN A 276 -18.56 9.70 -72.96
CA ASN A 276 -17.33 8.97 -73.25
C ASN A 276 -16.45 8.52 -72.08
N ILE A 277 -16.81 7.32 -71.59
CA ILE A 277 -15.84 6.28 -71.26
C ILE A 277 -15.22 5.80 -72.59
N ILE A 278 -13.96 6.12 -72.85
CA ILE A 278 -13.06 5.40 -73.78
C ILE A 278 -11.72 5.22 -73.08
#